data_AF-A0A2D4LKH3-F1
#
_entry.id   AF-A0A2D4LKH3-F1
#
_cell.length_a   1.000
_cell.length_b   1.000
_cell.length_c   1.000
_cell.angle_alpha   90.00
_cell.angle_beta   90.00
_cell.angle_gamma   90.00
#
_symmetry.space_group_name_H-M   'P 1'
#
loop_
_entity.id
_entity.type
_entity.pdbx_description
1 polymer ?
#
loop_
_entity_poly.entity_id
_entity_poly.type
_entity_poly.pdbx_seq_one_letter_code
_entity_poly.pdbx_strand_id
1 'polypeptide(L)'
;LLKSIREDEQELLELRQAEEKSQQECQEKFATEKEKVGLALESLQELLWESQPVWLGWLAKQEEKMEAEWGVALALLSMKASGLQQLMAQMERKCHQPDGEFLQDIQDTIDRCQNYLVGHVESASPRLQGRLRILLEKNASVRQI
;
A
#
# COMPACT_ATOMS: atom_id res chain seq x y z
N LEU A 1 -73.89 -34.26 -17.96
CA LEU A 1 -73.68 -32.81 -18.18
C LEU A 1 -73.56 -32.06 -16.86
N LEU A 2 -74.64 -31.77 -16.12
CA LEU A 2 -74.55 -31.03 -14.84
C LEU A 2 -73.68 -31.69 -13.75
N LYS A 3 -73.51 -33.01 -13.78
CA LYS A 3 -72.65 -33.73 -12.84
C LYS A 3 -71.16 -33.52 -13.19
N SER A 4 -70.77 -33.71 -14.46
CA SER A 4 -69.35 -33.55 -14.84
C SER A 4 -68.91 -32.08 -14.79
N ILE A 5 -69.79 -31.12 -15.11
CA ILE A 5 -69.47 -29.69 -14.91
C ILE A 5 -69.13 -29.38 -13.44
N ARG A 6 -69.84 -30.02 -12.49
CA ARG A 6 -69.57 -29.86 -11.06
C ARG A 6 -68.27 -30.55 -10.62
N GLU A 7 -67.93 -31.68 -11.22
CA GLU A 7 -66.66 -32.37 -11.01
C GLU A 7 -65.50 -31.50 -11.53
N ASP A 8 -65.62 -30.95 -12.74
CA ASP A 8 -64.61 -30.03 -13.34
C ASP A 8 -64.44 -28.75 -12.50
N GLU A 9 -65.54 -28.16 -11.99
CA GLU A 9 -65.49 -26.99 -11.11
C GLU A 9 -64.73 -27.29 -9.80
N GLN A 10 -64.96 -28.46 -9.21
CA GLN A 10 -64.27 -28.90 -8.00
C GLN A 10 -62.77 -29.11 -8.25
N GLU A 11 -62.39 -29.73 -9.37
CA GLU A 11 -60.98 -29.91 -9.75
C GLU A 11 -60.26 -28.55 -9.94
N LEU A 12 -60.91 -27.59 -10.60
CA LEU A 12 -60.35 -26.24 -10.76
C LEU A 12 -60.17 -25.51 -9.42
N LEU A 13 -61.10 -25.69 -8.48
CA LEU A 13 -60.98 -25.11 -7.13
C LEU A 13 -59.81 -25.72 -6.35
N GLU A 14 -59.61 -27.04 -6.45
CA GLU A 14 -58.48 -27.73 -5.82
C GLU A 14 -57.14 -27.29 -6.42
N LEU A 15 -57.06 -27.19 -7.76
CA LEU A 15 -55.88 -26.68 -8.45
C LEU A 15 -55.56 -25.24 -8.02
N ARG A 16 -56.58 -24.38 -7.93
CA ARG A 16 -56.40 -23.00 -7.46
C ARG A 16 -55.84 -22.95 -6.03
N GLN A 17 -56.39 -23.76 -5.12
CA GLN A 17 -55.90 -23.81 -3.73
C GLN A 17 -54.45 -24.33 -3.66
N ALA A 18 -54.10 -25.32 -4.47
CA ALA A 18 -52.73 -25.81 -4.57
C ALA A 18 -51.77 -24.72 -5.08
N GLU A 19 -52.18 -23.95 -6.09
CA GLU A 19 -51.40 -22.84 -6.65
C GLU A 19 -51.23 -21.71 -5.63
N GLU A 20 -52.29 -21.31 -4.93
CA GLU A 20 -52.23 -20.28 -3.87
C GLU A 20 -51.29 -20.69 -2.73
N LYS A 21 -51.34 -21.96 -2.31
CA LYS A 21 -50.42 -22.49 -1.30
C LYS A 21 -48.97 -22.49 -1.79
N SER A 22 -48.74 -22.96 -3.02
CA SER A 22 -47.42 -22.95 -3.66
C SER A 22 -46.85 -21.53 -3.75
N GLN A 23 -47.68 -20.56 -4.16
CA GLN A 23 -47.32 -19.15 -4.22
C GLN A 23 -46.91 -18.62 -2.84
N GLN A 24 -47.68 -18.92 -1.79
CA GLN A 24 -47.36 -18.49 -0.43
C GLN A 24 -46.03 -19.09 0.05
N GLU A 25 -45.82 -20.40 -0.12
CA GLU A 25 -44.56 -21.07 0.24
C GLU A 25 -43.35 -20.47 -0.52
N CYS A 26 -43.54 -20.12 -1.79
CA CYS A 26 -42.52 -19.47 -2.61
C CYS A 26 -42.19 -18.07 -2.06
N GLN A 27 -43.21 -17.28 -1.71
CA GLN A 27 -43.03 -15.93 -1.14
C GLN A 27 -42.30 -15.97 0.20
N GLU A 28 -42.63 -16.92 1.08
CA GLU A 28 -41.95 -17.11 2.36
C GLU A 28 -40.46 -17.47 2.18
N LYS A 29 -40.15 -18.35 1.21
CA LYS A 29 -38.77 -18.69 0.85
C LYS A 29 -38.01 -17.48 0.31
N PHE A 30 -38.61 -16.70 -0.59
CA PHE A 30 -38.00 -15.47 -1.11
C PHE A 30 -37.77 -14.43 -0.02
N ALA A 31 -38.71 -14.25 0.90
CA ALA A 31 -38.56 -13.31 2.01
C ALA A 31 -37.39 -13.72 2.91
N THR A 32 -37.31 -15.00 3.25
CA THR A 32 -36.22 -15.57 4.04
C THR A 32 -34.86 -15.41 3.35
N GLU A 33 -34.80 -15.66 2.04
CA GLU A 33 -33.55 -15.51 1.28
C GLU A 33 -33.11 -14.05 1.17
N LYS A 34 -34.05 -13.12 0.97
CA LYS A 34 -33.76 -11.67 0.97
C LYS A 34 -33.17 -11.21 2.29
N GLU A 35 -33.73 -11.66 3.41
CA GLU A 35 -33.21 -11.34 4.74
C GLU A 35 -31.79 -11.89 4.94
N LYS A 36 -31.56 -13.16 4.61
CA LYS A 36 -30.23 -13.79 4.71
C LYS A 36 -29.17 -13.08 3.87
N VAL A 37 -29.50 -12.76 2.61
CA VAL A 37 -28.60 -12.02 1.72
C VAL A 37 -28.36 -10.62 2.25
N GLY A 38 -29.39 -9.93 2.77
CA GLY A 38 -29.25 -8.63 3.41
C GLY A 38 -28.24 -8.66 4.56
N LEU A 39 -28.43 -9.57 5.52
CA LEU A 39 -27.52 -9.73 6.67
C LEU A 39 -26.10 -10.10 6.25
N ALA A 40 -25.92 -10.96 5.24
CA ALA A 40 -24.61 -11.31 4.73
C ALA A 40 -23.90 -10.12 4.08
N LEU A 41 -24.63 -9.28 3.33
CA LEU A 41 -24.07 -8.07 2.73
C LEU A 41 -23.73 -7.00 3.77
N GLU A 42 -24.58 -6.81 4.78
CA GLU A 42 -24.30 -5.93 5.92
C GLU A 42 -23.03 -6.38 6.67
N SER A 43 -22.91 -7.67 6.95
CA SER A 43 -21.72 -8.25 7.60
C SER A 43 -20.44 -8.01 6.78
N LEU A 44 -20.52 -8.12 5.45
CA LEU A 44 -19.39 -7.82 4.56
C LEU A 44 -19.03 -6.33 4.58
N GLN A 45 -20.03 -5.44 4.61
CA GLN A 45 -19.79 -4.00 4.72
C GLN A 45 -19.12 -3.62 6.04
N GLU A 46 -19.56 -4.20 7.16
CA GLU A 46 -18.93 -4.01 8.47
C GLU A 46 -17.47 -4.49 8.46
N LEU A 47 -17.21 -5.68 7.92
CA LEU A 47 -15.85 -6.21 7.80
C LEU A 47 -14.95 -5.28 6.95
N LEU A 48 -15.46 -4.74 5.85
CA LEU A 48 -14.73 -3.77 5.03
C LEU A 48 -14.45 -2.47 5.80
N TRP A 49 -15.45 -1.97 6.53
CA TRP A 49 -15.32 -0.77 7.36
C TRP A 49 -14.28 -0.93 8.46
N GLU A 50 -14.28 -2.07 9.16
CA GLU A 50 -13.30 -2.36 10.21
C GLU A 50 -11.90 -2.60 9.67
N SER A 51 -11.78 -3.27 8.51
CA SER A 51 -10.49 -3.59 7.93
C SER A 51 -9.81 -2.40 7.25
N GLN A 52 -10.58 -1.48 6.63
CA GLN A 52 -10.04 -0.32 5.91
C GLN A 52 -9.01 0.49 6.72
N PRO A 53 -9.29 0.96 7.96
CA PRO A 53 -8.31 1.74 8.73
C PRO A 53 -7.06 0.93 9.08
N VAL A 54 -7.18 -0.39 9.27
CA VAL A 54 -6.04 -1.27 9.54
C VAL A 54 -5.11 -1.33 8.32
N TRP A 55 -5.67 -1.51 7.12
CA TRP A 55 -4.90 -1.52 5.87
C TRP A 55 -4.22 -0.18 5.60
N LEU A 56 -4.97 0.93 5.76
CA LEU A 56 -4.43 2.28 5.56
C LEU A 56 -3.34 2.62 6.59
N GLY A 57 -3.55 2.25 7.86
CA GLY A 57 -2.55 2.43 8.91
C GLY A 57 -1.28 1.63 8.65
N TRP A 58 -1.39 0.40 8.13
CA TRP A 58 -0.24 -0.39 7.73
C TRP A 58 0.54 0.27 6.58
N LEU A 59 -0.17 0.81 5.58
CA LEU A 59 0.45 1.54 4.46
C LEU A 59 1.20 2.78 4.93
N ALA A 60 0.57 3.61 5.76
CA ALA A 60 1.20 4.79 6.35
C ALA A 60 2.49 4.42 7.12
N LYS A 61 2.47 3.31 7.87
CA LYS A 61 3.66 2.80 8.56
C LYS A 61 4.77 2.32 7.60
N GLN A 62 4.44 1.82 6.41
CA GLN A 62 5.45 1.49 5.41
C GLN A 62 6.05 2.76 4.80
N GLU A 63 5.23 3.75 4.51
CA GLU A 63 5.65 5.06 4.00
C GLU A 63 6.60 5.75 4.98
N GLU A 64 6.22 5.87 6.26
CA GLU A 64 7.05 6.46 7.32
C GLU A 64 8.43 5.77 7.42
N LYS A 65 8.48 4.44 7.33
CA LYS A 65 9.75 3.70 7.34
C LYS A 65 10.62 4.02 6.12
N MET A 66 10.01 4.18 4.95
CA MET A 66 10.75 4.56 3.74
C MET A 66 11.26 5.99 3.85
N GLU A 67 10.44 6.92 4.33
CA GLU A 67 10.85 8.31 4.59
C GLU A 67 12.02 8.39 5.56
N ALA A 68 11.99 7.63 6.66
CA ALA A 68 13.10 7.56 7.61
C ALA A 68 14.39 7.06 6.94
N GLU A 69 14.31 6.03 6.09
CA GLU A 69 15.46 5.51 5.35
C GLU A 69 16.00 6.51 4.31
N TRP A 70 15.12 7.22 3.59
CA TRP A 70 15.53 8.33 2.72
C TRP A 70 16.20 9.44 3.53
N GLY A 71 15.65 9.79 4.70
CA GLY A 71 16.23 10.80 5.59
C GLY A 71 17.66 10.45 6.01
N VAL A 72 17.91 9.20 6.40
CA VAL A 72 19.26 8.72 6.73
C VAL A 72 20.21 8.81 5.52
N ALA A 73 19.75 8.39 4.34
CA ALA A 73 20.55 8.45 3.12
C ALA A 73 20.89 9.91 2.73
N LEU A 74 19.90 10.81 2.81
CA LEU A 74 20.06 12.24 2.52
C LEU A 74 21.01 12.92 3.52
N ALA A 75 20.92 12.57 4.81
CA ALA A 75 21.84 13.08 5.82
C ALA A 75 23.29 12.64 5.56
N LEU A 76 23.49 11.36 5.21
CA LEU A 76 24.81 10.83 4.84
C LEU A 76 25.40 11.54 3.60
N LEU A 77 24.58 11.72 2.57
CA LEU A 77 24.98 12.46 1.36
C LEU A 77 25.33 13.92 1.67
N SER A 78 24.53 14.59 2.50
CA SER A 78 24.75 15.97 2.90
C SER A 78 26.04 16.14 3.70
N MET A 79 26.31 15.21 4.63
CA MET A 79 27.56 15.17 5.38
C MET A 79 28.77 14.98 4.44
N LYS A 80 28.64 14.07 3.47
CA LYS A 80 29.69 13.80 2.47
C LYS A 80 29.95 15.00 1.55
N ALA A 81 28.89 15.65 1.08
CA ALA A 81 29.00 16.86 0.28
C ALA A 81 29.68 18.00 1.06
N SER A 82 29.29 18.19 2.33
CA SER A 82 29.88 19.22 3.20
C SER A 82 31.37 18.99 3.45
N GLY A 83 31.79 17.75 3.68
CA GLY A 83 33.21 17.45 3.85
C GLY A 83 34.02 17.62 2.56
N LEU A 84 33.45 17.31 1.38
CA LEU A 84 34.09 17.64 0.09
C LEU A 84 34.27 19.15 -0.08
N GLN A 85 33.25 19.95 0.25
CA GLN A 85 33.33 21.42 0.20
C GLN A 85 34.44 21.95 1.13
N GLN A 86 34.57 21.38 2.33
CA GLN A 86 35.63 21.75 3.27
C GLN A 86 37.03 21.39 2.73
N LEU A 87 37.19 20.22 2.12
CA LEU A 87 38.45 19.80 1.50
C LEU A 87 38.81 20.68 0.30
N MET A 88 37.84 21.03 -0.54
CA MET A 88 38.04 21.99 -1.64
C MET A 88 38.52 23.33 -1.09
N ALA A 89 37.86 23.89 -0.09
CA ALA A 89 38.27 25.17 0.52
C ALA A 89 39.63 25.10 1.24
N GLN A 90 40.05 23.92 1.73
CA GLN A 90 41.40 23.72 2.27
C GLN A 90 42.45 23.69 1.16
N MET A 91 42.18 22.98 0.06
CA MET A 91 43.07 22.95 -1.11
C MET A 91 43.20 24.32 -1.75
N GLU A 92 42.10 25.04 -1.93
CA GLU A 92 42.11 26.41 -2.44
C GLU A 92 42.98 27.33 -1.58
N ARG A 93 42.82 27.29 -0.25
CA ARG A 93 43.68 28.07 0.66
C ARG A 93 45.15 27.68 0.56
N LYS A 94 45.45 26.38 0.50
CA LYS A 94 46.83 25.89 0.33
C LYS A 94 47.49 26.42 -0.93
N CYS A 95 46.78 26.44 -2.06
CA CYS A 95 47.30 26.96 -3.33
C CYS A 95 47.66 28.46 -3.30
N HIS A 96 47.18 29.22 -2.32
CA HIS A 96 47.48 30.65 -2.18
C HIS A 96 48.58 30.95 -1.13
N GLN A 97 49.12 29.92 -0.47
CA GLN A 97 50.17 30.10 0.54
C GLN A 97 51.56 30.25 -0.10
N PRO A 98 52.51 30.96 0.55
CA PRO A 98 53.90 31.01 0.12
C PRO A 98 54.56 29.62 0.08
N ASP A 99 55.53 29.43 -0.81
CA ASP A 99 56.18 28.13 -1.06
C ASP A 99 56.67 27.40 0.21
N GLY A 100 57.24 28.15 1.17
CA GLY A 100 57.74 27.58 2.42
C GLY A 100 56.65 26.98 3.31
N GLU A 101 55.49 27.64 3.42
CA GLU A 101 54.33 27.15 4.18
C GLU A 101 53.58 26.07 3.40
N PHE A 102 53.55 26.18 2.07
CA PHE A 102 52.93 25.19 1.21
C PHE A 102 53.63 23.83 1.35
N LEU A 103 54.95 23.79 1.23
CA LEU A 103 55.73 22.54 1.22
C LEU A 103 55.78 21.83 2.57
N GLN A 104 55.41 22.48 3.68
CA GLN A 104 55.54 21.92 5.03
C GLN A 104 54.54 20.77 5.31
N ASP A 105 53.31 20.87 4.81
CA ASP A 105 52.16 20.00 5.15
C ASP A 105 51.27 19.69 3.93
N ILE A 106 51.77 19.91 2.70
CA ILE A 106 51.03 19.59 1.47
C ILE A 106 50.73 18.09 1.36
N GLN A 107 51.66 17.22 1.77
CA GLN A 107 51.47 15.77 1.70
C GLN A 107 50.29 15.33 2.59
N ASP A 108 50.22 15.83 3.82
CA ASP A 108 49.12 15.54 4.75
C ASP A 108 47.77 16.00 4.19
N THR A 109 47.74 17.16 3.52
CA THR A 109 46.54 17.69 2.86
C THR A 109 46.10 16.79 1.71
N ILE A 110 47.06 16.32 0.88
CA ILE A 110 46.82 15.39 -0.23
C ILE A 110 46.30 14.05 0.31
N ASP A 111 46.94 13.49 1.33
CA ASP A 111 46.55 12.21 1.94
C ASP A 111 45.14 12.28 2.51
N ARG A 112 44.77 13.39 3.17
CA ARG A 112 43.39 13.62 3.66
C ARG A 112 42.38 13.68 2.52
N CYS A 113 42.71 14.31 1.39
CA CYS A 113 41.83 14.36 0.23
C CYS A 113 41.64 12.97 -0.39
N GLN A 114 42.73 12.23 -0.58
CA GLN A 114 42.69 10.87 -1.13
C GLN A 114 41.86 9.94 -0.25
N ASN A 115 42.06 9.98 1.07
CA ASN A 115 41.31 9.16 2.02
C ASN A 115 39.80 9.46 2.02
N TYR A 116 39.39 10.69 1.74
CA TYR A 116 37.97 11.08 1.73
C TYR A 116 37.22 10.56 0.49
N LEU A 117 37.89 10.53 -0.67
CA LEU A 117 37.33 10.11 -1.97
C LEU A 117 37.02 8.60 -2.03
N VAL A 118 37.65 7.78 -1.20
CA VAL A 118 37.50 6.32 -1.21
C VAL A 118 36.12 5.86 -0.72
N GLY A 119 35.39 6.68 0.04
CA GLY A 119 34.09 6.29 0.58
C GLY A 119 32.93 6.51 -0.39
N HIS A 120 32.57 5.49 -1.18
CA HIS A 120 31.36 5.47 -2.01
C HIS A 120 30.09 5.53 -1.13
N VAL A 121 29.12 6.38 -1.49
CA VAL A 121 27.78 6.40 -0.88
C VAL A 121 26.80 5.79 -1.86
N GLU A 122 26.20 4.67 -1.48
CA GLU A 122 25.13 4.05 -2.28
C GLU A 122 23.82 4.82 -2.10
N SER A 123 23.09 4.99 -3.20
CA SER A 123 21.74 5.54 -3.15
C SER A 123 20.78 4.53 -2.53
N ALA A 124 19.94 4.98 -1.59
CA ALA A 124 18.85 4.17 -1.05
C ALA A 124 17.70 3.96 -2.08
N SER A 125 17.65 4.75 -3.15
CA SER A 125 16.52 4.79 -4.08
C SER A 125 16.20 3.45 -4.76
N PRO A 126 17.17 2.70 -5.33
CA PRO A 126 16.86 1.44 -6.00
C PRO A 126 16.21 0.41 -5.05
N ARG A 127 16.72 0.31 -3.82
CA ARG A 127 16.17 -0.58 -2.78
C ARG A 127 14.75 -0.17 -2.39
N LEU A 128 14.53 1.12 -2.14
CA LEU A 128 13.23 1.65 -1.70
C LEU A 128 12.18 1.56 -2.81
N GLN A 129 12.53 1.85 -4.06
CA GLN A 129 11.66 1.65 -5.22
C GLN A 129 11.29 0.19 -5.43
N GLY A 130 12.25 -0.74 -5.24
CA GLY A 130 11.97 -2.18 -5.29
C GLY A 130 10.95 -2.60 -4.24
N ARG A 131 11.09 -2.12 -2.99
CA ARG A 131 10.12 -2.37 -1.92
C ARG A 131 8.75 -1.78 -2.23
N LEU A 132 8.69 -0.54 -2.73
CA LEU A 132 7.43 0.12 -3.11
C LEU A 132 6.70 -0.70 -4.18
N ARG A 133 7.41 -1.19 -5.19
CA ARG A 133 6.84 -2.06 -6.23
C ARG A 133 6.18 -3.30 -5.62
N ILE A 134 6.89 -4.01 -4.76
CA ILE A 134 6.37 -5.22 -4.09
C ILE A 134 5.11 -4.90 -3.26
N LEU A 135 5.11 -3.75 -2.56
CA LEU A 135 3.93 -3.31 -1.79
C LEU A 135 2.73 -3.04 -2.71
N LEU A 136 2.95 -2.35 -3.83
CA LEU A 136 1.90 -2.04 -4.81
C LEU A 136 1.34 -3.30 -5.47
N GLU A 137 2.19 -4.26 -5.82
CA GLU A 137 1.78 -5.57 -6.37
C GLU A 137 0.94 -6.36 -5.38
N LYS A 138 1.37 -6.44 -4.11
CA LYS A 138 0.61 -7.12 -3.06
C LYS A 138 -0.77 -6.49 -2.82
N ASN A 139 -0.86 -5.17 -2.93
CA ASN A 139 -2.11 -4.45 -2.71
C ASN A 139 -3.01 -4.40 -3.96
N ALA A 140 -2.59 -4.94 -5.10
CA ALA A 140 -3.42 -5.00 -6.30
C ALA A 140 -4.71 -5.80 -6.06
N SER A 141 -4.63 -6.91 -5.31
CA SER A 141 -5.78 -7.75 -4.99
C SER A 141 -6.84 -7.04 -4.14
N VAL A 142 -6.42 -6.12 -3.26
CA VAL A 142 -7.36 -5.33 -2.42
C VAL A 142 -8.22 -4.40 -3.28
N ARG A 143 -7.70 -3.94 -4.43
CA ARG A 143 -8.42 -3.06 -5.36
C ARG A 143 -9.42 -3.80 -6.25
N GLN A 144 -9.47 -5.13 -6.15
CA GLN A 144 -10.36 -5.99 -6.93
C GLN A 144 -11.52 -6.55 -6.09
N ILE A 145 -11.56 -6.21 -4.79
CA ILE A 145 -12.67 -6.47 -3.87
C ILE A 145 -13.71 -5.37 -4.06
#